data_AF-A0A0K1PJ05-F1
#
_entry.id   AF-A0A0K1PJ05-F1
#
_cell.length_a   1.000
_cell.length_b   1.000
_cell.length_c   1.000
_cell.angle_alpha   90.00
_cell.angle_beta   90.00
_cell.angle_gamma   90.00
#
_symmetry.space_group_name_H-M   'P 1'
#
loop_
_entity.id
_entity.type
_entity.pdbx_description
1 polymer ?
#
loop_
_entity_poly.entity_id
_entity_poly.type
_entity_poly.pdbx_seq_one_letter_code
_entity_poly.pdbx_strand_id
1 'polypeptide(L)'
;MADRSFHSPETQGVRHVQYNATLKANAVAANAPTFVEGDTPGASVGSYLIATKIATGKYRFKTTNPFAGLVNCDAWIEMAAPDNNSYAQIKQRSQNADGTWQFELWVVKNAAGVFTLVDVTAGDYINVQLTLRNSTVKP
;
A
#
# COMPACT_ATOMS: atom_id res chain seq x y z
N MET A 1 -25.27 22.01 33.53
CA MET A 1 -24.29 21.94 32.44
C MET A 1 -23.84 20.48 32.34
N ALA A 2 -24.41 19.73 31.40
CA ALA A 2 -24.00 18.35 31.14
C ALA A 2 -23.27 18.34 29.79
N ASP A 3 -22.01 17.95 29.86
CA ASP A 3 -21.06 17.79 28.77
C ASP A 3 -21.65 16.91 27.66
N ARG A 4 -22.15 17.56 26.61
CA ARG A 4 -22.45 16.89 25.34
C ARG A 4 -21.15 16.89 24.57
N SER A 5 -20.32 15.89 24.84
CA SER A 5 -19.22 15.52 23.96
C SER A 5 -19.82 15.24 22.57
N PHE A 6 -19.65 16.20 21.66
CA PHE A 6 -19.99 16.09 20.25
C PHE A 6 -19.06 15.02 19.64
N HIS A 7 -19.44 13.76 19.79
CA HIS A 7 -18.91 12.69 18.96
C HIS A 7 -19.53 12.88 17.58
N SER A 8 -18.70 13.18 16.58
CA SER A 8 -19.16 13.27 15.19
C SER A 8 -20.00 12.02 14.86
N PRO A 9 -21.27 12.15 14.43
CA PRO A 9 -22.15 11.01 14.16
C PRO A 9 -21.63 10.06 13.07
N GLU A 10 -20.66 10.51 12.26
CA GLU A 10 -20.20 9.82 11.07
C GLU A 10 -19.28 8.60 11.35
N THR A 11 -18.86 8.39 12.61
CA THR A 11 -17.94 7.31 12.98
C THR A 11 -18.51 6.25 13.92
N GLN A 12 -19.77 6.38 14.34
CA GLN A 12 -20.41 5.33 15.15
C GLN A 12 -20.78 4.12 14.28
N GLY A 13 -20.00 3.05 14.38
CA GLY A 13 -20.35 1.72 13.84
C GLY A 13 -19.58 1.26 12.60
N VAL A 14 -18.70 2.08 12.03
CA VAL A 14 -17.87 1.67 10.88
C VAL A 14 -16.53 1.11 11.39
N ARG A 15 -16.34 -0.22 11.30
CA ARG A 15 -15.05 -0.84 11.61
C ARG A 15 -14.05 -0.57 10.49
N HIS A 16 -12.97 0.13 10.82
CA HIS A 16 -11.80 0.27 9.96
C HIS A 16 -10.72 -0.73 10.35
N VAL A 17 -9.96 -1.18 9.36
CA VAL A 17 -8.77 -2.02 9.57
C VAL A 17 -7.59 -1.31 8.90
N GLN A 18 -6.48 -1.24 9.62
CA GLN A 18 -5.23 -0.70 9.11
C GLN A 18 -4.25 -1.83 8.83
N TYR A 19 -3.60 -1.78 7.68
CA TYR A 19 -2.51 -2.67 7.28
C TYR A 19 -1.26 -1.85 7.03
N ASN A 20 -0.13 -2.31 7.56
CA ASN A 20 1.19 -1.74 7.28
C ASN A 20 2.06 -2.85 6.69
N ALA A 21 2.79 -2.56 5.62
CA ALA A 21 3.68 -3.51 4.97
C ALA A 21 4.99 -2.85 4.57
N THR A 22 6.09 -3.54 4.81
CA THR A 22 7.43 -3.15 4.38
C THR A 22 7.97 -4.23 3.45
N LEU A 23 8.38 -3.83 2.24
CA LEU A 23 8.78 -4.73 1.17
C LEU A 23 10.23 -4.49 0.77
N LYS A 24 11.07 -5.51 0.83
CA LYS A 24 12.43 -5.46 0.28
C LYS A 24 12.39 -5.48 -1.25
N ALA A 25 13.11 -4.57 -1.90
CA ALA A 25 13.16 -4.44 -3.35
C ALA A 25 13.49 -5.75 -4.10
N ASN A 26 14.40 -6.57 -3.57
CA ASN A 26 14.78 -7.85 -4.17
C ASN A 26 13.60 -8.84 -4.24
N ALA A 27 12.66 -8.77 -3.30
CA ALA A 27 11.46 -9.58 -3.36
C ALA A 27 10.55 -9.10 -4.51
N VAL A 28 10.47 -7.79 -4.72
CA VAL A 28 9.55 -7.18 -5.70
C VAL A 28 10.07 -7.29 -7.15
N ALA A 29 11.39 -7.26 -7.36
CA ALA A 29 12.01 -7.21 -8.69
C ALA A 29 11.85 -8.48 -9.56
N ALA A 30 11.52 -9.64 -8.96
CA ALA A 30 11.53 -10.95 -9.62
C ALA A 30 10.15 -11.58 -9.96
N ASN A 31 9.04 -10.84 -9.76
CA ASN A 31 7.62 -11.31 -9.67
C ASN A 31 7.19 -11.80 -8.27
N ALA A 32 5.86 -11.82 -8.09
CA ALA A 32 5.13 -11.49 -6.85
C ALA A 32 5.64 -12.13 -5.55
N PRO A 33 5.92 -11.34 -4.51
CA PRO A 33 5.98 -11.89 -3.17
C PRO A 33 4.55 -12.00 -2.62
N THR A 34 4.18 -13.22 -2.25
CA THR A 34 3.21 -13.46 -1.20
C THR A 34 3.84 -13.03 0.13
N PHE A 35 3.49 -11.86 0.66
CA PHE A 35 4.10 -11.37 1.92
C PHE A 35 3.28 -11.74 3.15
N VAL A 36 3.95 -12.33 4.14
CA VAL A 36 3.45 -12.44 5.51
C VAL A 36 3.98 -11.25 6.31
N GLU A 37 3.14 -10.67 7.16
CA GLU A 37 3.54 -9.64 8.13
C GLU A 37 4.59 -10.20 9.11
N GLY A 38 5.64 -9.42 9.43
CA GLY A 38 6.62 -9.75 10.47
C GLY A 38 7.77 -10.66 10.03
N ASP A 39 8.98 -10.36 10.49
CA ASP A 39 10.20 -11.15 10.29
C ASP A 39 10.04 -12.61 10.77
N THR A 40 9.59 -13.53 9.92
CA THR A 40 9.81 -14.96 10.17
C THR A 40 10.01 -15.75 8.86
N PRO A 41 11.13 -16.47 8.71
CA PRO A 41 11.29 -17.44 7.63
C PRO A 41 10.26 -18.58 7.77
N GLY A 42 9.42 -18.76 6.74
CA GLY A 42 8.37 -19.80 6.71
C GLY A 42 6.97 -19.23 6.47
N ALA A 43 6.73 -18.65 5.30
CA ALA A 43 5.40 -18.18 4.93
C ALA A 43 4.43 -19.36 4.76
N SER A 44 3.30 -19.33 5.48
CA SER A 44 2.12 -20.15 5.20
C SER A 44 0.88 -19.28 5.41
N VAL A 45 -0.02 -19.25 4.42
CA VAL A 45 -1.45 -18.86 4.50
C VAL A 45 -1.77 -17.71 5.48
N GLY A 46 -1.81 -16.45 5.03
CA GLY A 46 -2.21 -15.32 5.91
C GLY A 46 -1.91 -13.89 5.44
N SER A 47 -1.34 -13.70 4.25
CA SER A 47 -1.03 -12.39 3.67
C SER A 47 -2.29 -11.54 3.44
N TYR A 48 -2.25 -10.24 3.79
CA TYR A 48 -3.36 -9.29 3.51
C TYR A 48 -3.14 -8.45 2.25
N LEU A 49 -1.92 -8.43 1.70
CA LEU A 49 -1.53 -7.66 0.52
C LEU A 49 -0.53 -8.44 -0.35
N ILE A 50 -0.74 -8.41 -1.66
CA ILE A 50 0.14 -8.97 -2.68
C ILE A 50 0.76 -7.80 -3.43
N ALA A 51 2.09 -7.81 -3.60
CA ALA A 51 2.78 -6.88 -4.48
C ALA A 51 3.27 -7.57 -5.73
N THR A 52 3.23 -6.90 -6.87
CA THR A 52 3.66 -7.45 -8.16
C THR A 52 4.30 -6.35 -8.98
N LYS A 53 5.52 -6.56 -9.47
CA LYS A 53 6.11 -5.67 -10.47
C LYS A 53 5.39 -5.85 -11.79
N ILE A 54 4.87 -4.75 -12.35
CA ILE A 54 4.10 -4.76 -13.59
C ILE A 54 4.87 -4.14 -14.76
N ALA A 55 5.82 -3.26 -14.47
CA ALA A 55 6.74 -2.65 -15.44
C ALA A 55 7.92 -2.03 -14.67
N THR A 56 8.90 -1.48 -15.39
CA THR A 56 9.99 -0.70 -14.79
C THR A 56 9.44 0.42 -13.92
N GLY A 57 9.85 0.42 -12.64
CA GLY A 57 9.44 1.39 -11.63
C GLY A 57 7.97 1.40 -11.30
N LYS A 58 7.20 0.37 -11.69
CA LYS A 58 5.76 0.25 -11.39
C LYS A 58 5.46 -1.04 -10.66
N TYR A 59 4.81 -0.90 -9.51
CA TYR A 59 4.46 -1.99 -8.62
C TYR A 59 2.98 -1.95 -8.31
N ARG A 60 2.25 -3.02 -8.60
CA ARG A 60 0.84 -3.17 -8.24
C ARG A 60 0.72 -3.85 -6.90
N PHE A 61 -0.13 -3.31 -6.05
CA PHE A 61 -0.52 -3.87 -4.77
C PHE A 61 -1.99 -4.26 -4.84
N LYS A 62 -2.33 -5.45 -4.36
CA LYS A 62 -3.71 -5.97 -4.32
C LYS A 62 -3.98 -6.60 -2.96
N THR A 63 -5.10 -6.27 -2.33
CA THR A 63 -5.52 -6.93 -1.09
C THR A 63 -5.94 -8.37 -1.39
N THR A 64 -5.70 -9.27 -0.45
CA THR A 64 -6.13 -10.68 -0.58
C THR A 64 -7.59 -10.87 -0.20
N ASN A 65 -8.11 -10.03 0.71
CA ASN A 65 -9.48 -10.04 1.17
C ASN A 65 -10.30 -8.90 0.57
N PRO A 66 -11.63 -9.07 0.44
CA PRO A 66 -12.52 -7.99 0.03
C PRO A 66 -12.74 -6.98 1.16
N PHE A 67 -12.90 -5.71 0.80
CA PHE A 67 -13.21 -4.62 1.74
C PHE A 67 -14.27 -3.70 1.15
N ALA A 68 -15.14 -3.15 2.00
CA ALA A 68 -16.24 -2.28 1.55
C ALA A 68 -15.76 -0.92 0.99
N GLY A 69 -14.55 -0.48 1.35
CA GLY A 69 -14.02 0.79 0.87
C GLY A 69 -12.57 1.05 1.26
N LEU A 70 -11.90 1.90 0.49
CA LEU A 70 -10.61 2.48 0.85
C LEU A 70 -10.81 3.79 1.60
N VAL A 71 -10.27 3.89 2.81
CA VAL A 71 -10.27 5.12 3.63
C VAL A 71 -9.02 5.92 3.37
N ASN A 72 -7.86 5.27 3.46
CA ASN A 72 -6.56 5.91 3.25
C ASN A 72 -5.56 4.95 2.60
N CYS A 73 -4.62 5.49 1.83
CA CYS A 73 -3.56 4.75 1.16
C CYS A 73 -2.33 5.64 1.01
N ASP A 74 -1.30 5.31 1.77
CA ASP A 74 0.01 5.96 1.76
C ASP A 74 1.09 4.94 1.46
N ALA A 75 2.15 5.40 0.81
CA ALA A 75 3.28 4.58 0.45
C ALA A 75 4.50 5.47 0.26
N TRP A 76 5.65 5.00 0.72
CA TRP A 76 6.93 5.68 0.58
C TRP A 76 8.03 4.66 0.32
N ILE A 77 9.18 5.14 -0.10
CA ILE A 77 10.34 4.32 -0.40
C ILE A 77 11.46 4.78 0.52
N GLU A 78 12.11 3.83 1.17
CA GLU A 78 13.37 4.04 1.85
C GLU A 78 14.48 3.52 0.95
N MET A 79 15.31 4.43 0.45
CA MET A 79 16.39 4.07 -0.46
C MET A 79 17.67 3.80 0.32
N ALA A 80 18.40 2.75 -0.04
CA ALA A 80 19.70 2.44 0.56
C ALA A 80 20.72 3.58 0.33
N ALA A 81 20.63 4.25 -0.82
CA ALA A 81 21.34 5.47 -1.14
C ALA A 81 20.31 6.56 -1.43
N PRO A 82 19.91 7.36 -0.42
CA PRO A 82 18.91 8.40 -0.58
C PRO A 82 19.31 9.43 -1.64
N ASP A 83 18.38 9.74 -2.54
CA ASP A 83 18.51 10.83 -3.48
C ASP A 83 17.26 11.73 -3.42
N ASN A 84 17.45 13.05 -3.55
CA ASN A 84 16.36 14.02 -3.40
C ASN A 84 15.42 14.09 -4.62
N ASN A 85 15.70 13.31 -5.67
CA ASN A 85 15.04 13.39 -6.95
C ASN A 85 14.07 12.22 -7.19
N SER A 86 14.20 11.15 -6.40
CA SER A 86 13.37 9.96 -6.47
C SER A 86 12.27 10.00 -5.41
N TYR A 87 11.02 9.74 -5.82
CA TYR A 87 9.89 9.69 -4.90
C TYR A 87 8.84 8.67 -5.36
N ALA A 88 8.06 8.20 -4.40
CA ALA A 88 6.96 7.27 -4.64
C ALA A 88 5.69 8.03 -5.01
N GLN A 89 4.94 7.53 -5.99
CA GLN A 89 3.66 8.09 -6.40
C GLN A 89 2.59 7.01 -6.51
N ILE A 90 1.51 7.15 -5.74
CA ILE A 90 0.38 6.23 -5.80
C ILE A 90 -0.54 6.56 -6.97
N LYS A 91 -0.96 5.53 -7.71
CA LYS A 91 -1.82 5.60 -8.89
C LYS A 91 -2.88 4.50 -8.87
N GLN A 92 -3.90 4.67 -9.72
CA GLN A 92 -4.87 3.62 -10.07
C GLN A 92 -5.54 2.89 -8.88
N ARG A 93 -5.88 3.64 -7.82
CA ARG A 93 -6.67 3.10 -6.71
C ARG A 93 -8.03 2.65 -7.24
N SER A 94 -8.34 1.38 -7.10
CA SER A 94 -9.57 0.78 -7.62
C SER A 94 -9.99 -0.43 -6.80
N GLN A 95 -11.30 -0.69 -6.79
CA GLN A 95 -11.87 -1.92 -6.25
C GLN A 95 -12.16 -2.88 -7.41
N ASN A 96 -11.74 -4.13 -7.24
CA ASN A 96 -12.04 -5.20 -8.16
C ASN A 96 -13.47 -5.72 -7.92
N ALA A 97 -14.02 -6.43 -8.91
CA ALA A 97 -15.35 -7.03 -8.81
C ALA A 97 -15.47 -8.05 -7.66
N ASP A 98 -14.36 -8.69 -7.27
CA ASP A 98 -14.27 -9.60 -6.12
C ASP A 98 -14.26 -8.87 -4.76
N GLY A 99 -14.34 -7.53 -4.76
CA GLY A 99 -14.33 -6.68 -3.57
C GLY A 99 -12.93 -6.35 -3.04
N THR A 100 -11.87 -6.95 -3.59
CA THR A 100 -10.48 -6.62 -3.23
C THR A 100 -10.09 -5.24 -3.73
N TRP A 101 -9.16 -4.60 -3.05
CA TRP A 101 -8.64 -3.29 -3.43
C TRP A 101 -7.27 -3.42 -4.06
N GLN A 102 -7.01 -2.58 -5.06
CA GLN A 102 -5.71 -2.49 -5.68
C GLN A 102 -5.29 -1.05 -5.94
N PHE A 103 -3.98 -0.85 -6.02
CA PHE A 103 -3.36 0.40 -6.42
C PHE A 103 -1.99 0.12 -7.02
N GLU A 104 -1.42 1.11 -7.68
CA GLU A 104 -0.06 1.07 -8.19
C GLU A 104 0.81 2.07 -7.44
N LEU A 105 2.05 1.68 -7.17
CA LEU A 105 3.11 2.57 -6.74
C LEU A 105 4.08 2.74 -7.91
N TRP A 106 4.31 3.98 -8.30
CA TRP A 106 5.28 4.36 -9.31
C TRP A 106 6.46 5.01 -8.62
N VAL A 107 7.68 4.59 -8.96
CA VAL A 107 8.91 5.18 -8.46
C VAL A 107 9.41 6.14 -9.52
N VAL A 108 9.23 7.42 -9.25
CA VAL A 108 9.52 8.49 -10.20
C VAL A 108 10.84 9.12 -9.82
N LYS A 109 11.77 9.19 -10.78
CA LYS A 109 13.01 9.94 -10.67
C LYS A 109 12.96 11.18 -11.54
N ASN A 110 13.24 12.33 -10.94
CA ASN A 110 13.33 13.61 -11.64
C ASN A 110 14.80 14.02 -11.83
N ALA A 111 15.35 13.83 -13.01
CA ALA A 111 16.69 14.32 -13.34
C ALA A 111 16.57 15.56 -14.21
N ALA A 112 16.88 16.73 -13.65
CA ALA A 112 16.89 18.01 -14.36
C ALA A 112 15.57 18.33 -15.12
N GLY A 113 14.42 18.02 -14.51
CA GLY A 113 13.10 18.25 -15.11
C GLY A 113 12.58 17.10 -15.99
N VAL A 114 13.39 16.06 -16.20
CA VAL A 114 12.98 14.86 -16.93
C VAL A 114 12.51 13.82 -15.92
N PHE A 115 11.23 13.47 -15.99
CA PHE A 115 10.61 12.44 -15.15
C PHE A 115 10.72 11.08 -15.82
N THR A 116 11.34 10.14 -15.11
CA THR A 116 11.50 8.75 -15.56
C THR A 116 11.06 7.79 -14.46
N LEU A 117 10.71 6.57 -14.85
CA LEU A 117 10.39 5.50 -13.90
C LEU A 117 11.64 4.65 -13.69
N VAL A 118 11.98 4.40 -12.43
CA VAL A 118 13.16 3.63 -12.04
C VAL A 118 12.76 2.48 -11.14
N ASP A 119 13.40 1.34 -11.29
CA ASP A 119 13.16 0.23 -10.39
C ASP A 119 13.77 0.48 -9.00
N VAL A 120 13.12 -0.02 -7.96
CA VAL A 120 13.78 -0.20 -6.67
C VAL A 120 14.90 -1.22 -6.81
N THR A 121 16.01 -0.96 -6.13
CA THR A 121 17.26 -1.71 -6.20
C THR A 121 17.57 -2.44 -4.90
N ALA A 122 18.54 -3.34 -4.91
CA ALA A 122 18.90 -4.10 -3.73
C ALA A 122 19.29 -3.17 -2.56
N GLY A 123 18.58 -3.32 -1.43
CA GLY A 123 18.75 -2.47 -0.25
C GLY A 123 17.63 -1.44 -0.07
N ASP A 124 16.84 -1.17 -1.10
CA ASP A 124 15.67 -0.30 -0.97
C ASP A 124 14.48 -1.04 -0.34
N TYR A 125 13.62 -0.29 0.34
CA TYR A 125 12.38 -0.75 0.93
C TYR A 125 11.20 0.06 0.43
N ILE A 126 10.09 -0.61 0.14
CA ILE A 126 8.81 0.04 -0.11
C ILE A 126 7.94 -0.15 1.13
N ASN A 127 7.49 0.95 1.71
CA ASN A 127 6.54 0.93 2.81
C ASN A 127 5.16 1.32 2.30
N VAL A 128 4.15 0.63 2.79
CA VAL A 128 2.75 0.82 2.42
C VAL A 128 1.91 0.82 3.69
N GLN A 129 1.02 1.80 3.78
CA GLN A 129 -0.01 1.89 4.82
C GLN A 129 -1.38 2.01 4.15
N LEU A 130 -2.31 1.15 4.54
CA LEU A 130 -3.66 1.10 4.01
C LEU A 130 -4.67 1.10 5.15
N THR A 131 -5.66 1.97 5.07
CA THR A 131 -6.82 1.93 5.97
C THR A 131 -8.04 1.60 5.14
N LEU A 132 -8.70 0.49 5.47
CA LEU A 132 -9.82 -0.08 4.71
C LEU A 132 -11.06 -0.20 5.60
N ARG A 133 -12.25 -0.04 5.01
CA ARG A 133 -13.54 -0.25 5.68
C ARG A 133 -13.91 -1.72 5.59
N ASN A 134 -14.14 -2.34 6.75
CA ASN A 134 -14.54 -3.74 6.84
C ASN A 134 -16.07 -3.92 6.98
N SER A 135 -16.82 -2.83 7.14
CA SER A 135 -18.29 -2.86 7.27
C SER A 135 -18.97 -2.45 5.97
N THR A 136 -20.02 -3.16 5.58
CA THR A 136 -20.92 -2.82 4.45
C THR A 136 -21.91 -1.70 4.78
N VAL A 137 -21.98 -1.28 6.05
CA VAL A 137 -22.81 -0.14 6.47
C VAL A 137 -22.19 1.13 5.91
N LYS A 138 -22.83 1.71 4.89
CA LYS A 138 -22.48 3.04 4.38
C LYS A 138 -22.93 4.09 5.42
N PRO A 139 -22.13 5.15 5.68
CA PRO A 139 -22.59 6.30 6.45
C PRO A 139 -23.78 6.97 5.75
#